data_AF-A0A375EA85-F1
#
_entry.id   AF-A0A375EA85-F1
#
_cell.length_a   1.000
_cell.length_b   1.000
_cell.length_c   1.000
_cell.angle_alpha   90.00
_cell.angle_beta   90.00
_cell.angle_gamma   90.00
#
_symmetry.space_group_name_H-M   'P 1'
#
loop_
_entity.id
_entity.type
_entity.pdbx_description
1 polymer ?
#
loop_
_entity_poly.entity_id
_entity_poly.type
_entity_poly.pdbx_seq_one_letter_code
_entity_poly.pdbx_strand_id
1 'polypeptide(L)' 'MRVTIVDAVEALAYMPNCQHVKALVGHVYGYRLRVGNYRVLFDWDGTIRIVEIQEVKKRDERTY' A
#
# COMPACT_ATOMS: atom_id res chain seq x y z
N MET A 1 14.26 11.71 8.38
CA MET A 1 13.21 12.28 7.52
C MET A 1 11.92 11.52 7.80
N ARG A 2 10.83 12.20 8.22
CA ARG A 2 9.53 11.54 8.42
C ARG A 2 8.88 11.40 7.04
N VAL A 3 8.70 10.18 6.56
CA VAL A 3 7.92 9.90 5.35
C VAL A 3 6.46 9.96 5.75
N THR A 4 5.69 10.84 5.11
CA THR A 4 4.24 10.92 5.33
C THR A 4 3.53 9.83 4.53
N ILE A 5 2.27 9.55 4.87
CA ILE A 5 1.45 8.59 4.10
C ILE A 5 1.26 9.09 2.66
N VAL A 6 1.18 10.42 2.47
CA VAL A 6 1.03 11.04 1.15
C VAL A 6 2.27 10.76 0.28
N ASP A 7 3.48 11.03 0.79
CA ASP A 7 4.72 10.79 0.03
C ASP A 7 4.87 9.31 -0.36
N ALA A 8 4.46 8.41 0.53
CA ALA A 8 4.56 6.97 0.30
C ALA A 8 3.53 6.47 -0.73
N VAL A 9 2.35 7.09 -0.77
CA VAL A 9 1.32 6.83 -1.77
C VAL A 9 1.74 7.37 -3.14
N GLU A 10 2.32 8.56 -3.21
CA GLU A 10 2.86 9.12 -4.45
C GLU A 10 3.92 8.20 -5.06
N ALA A 11 4.73 7.54 -4.23
CA ALA A 11 5.70 6.56 -4.69
C ALA A 11 5.07 5.33 -5.37
N LEU A 12 3.77 5.05 -5.17
CA LEU A 12 3.06 3.96 -5.88
C LEU A 12 2.90 4.22 -7.38
N ALA A 13 3.09 5.47 -7.83
CA ALA A 13 3.14 5.80 -9.27
C ALA A 13 4.30 5.08 -10.00
N TYR A 14 5.32 4.64 -9.28
CA TYR A 14 6.48 3.91 -9.81
C TYR A 14 6.31 2.38 -9.82
N MET A 15 5.09 1.86 -9.57
CA MET A 15 4.81 0.43 -9.64
C MET A 15 5.30 -0.18 -10.97
N PRO A 16 5.91 -1.38 -10.95
CA PRO A 16 6.04 -2.28 -9.81
C PRO A 16 7.24 -1.99 -8.88
N ASN A 17 8.07 -0.99 -9.19
CA ASN A 17 9.34 -0.72 -8.52
C ASN A 17 9.17 0.15 -7.25
N CYS A 18 8.26 -0.24 -6.35
CA CYS A 18 8.03 0.46 -5.09
C CYS A 18 8.59 -0.34 -3.91
N GLN A 19 9.20 0.37 -2.95
CA GLN A 19 9.66 -0.24 -1.72
C GLN A 19 8.50 -0.43 -0.72
N HIS A 20 8.62 -1.44 0.15
CA HIS A 20 7.65 -1.74 1.21
C HIS A 20 6.24 -2.15 0.74
N VAL A 21 6.08 -2.48 -0.55
CA VAL A 21 4.87 -3.09 -1.10
C VAL A 21 4.99 -4.61 -1.06
N LYS A 22 3.91 -5.31 -0.68
CA LYS A 22 3.77 -6.76 -0.80
C LYS A 22 2.45 -7.13 -1.43
N ALA A 23 2.46 -8.12 -2.33
CA ALA A 23 1.24 -8.78 -2.78
C ALA A 23 0.61 -9.57 -1.64
N LEU A 24 -0.71 -9.57 -1.57
CA LEU A 24 -1.52 -10.36 -0.65
C LEU A 24 -2.15 -11.52 -1.42
N VAL A 25 -2.28 -12.68 -0.75
CA VAL A 25 -2.92 -13.87 -1.31
C VAL A 25 -4.15 -14.20 -0.46
N GLY A 26 -5.29 -14.44 -1.11
CA GLY A 26 -6.55 -14.73 -0.41
C GLY A 26 -7.16 -13.53 0.32
N HIS A 27 -6.77 -12.31 -0.04
CA HIS A 27 -7.35 -11.07 0.50
C HIS A 27 -8.21 -10.39 -0.56
N VAL A 28 -9.17 -9.58 -0.12
CA VAL A 28 -10.03 -8.76 -1.01
C VAL A 28 -9.24 -7.73 -1.84
N TYR A 29 -8.01 -7.44 -1.44
CA TYR A 29 -7.12 -6.48 -2.10
C TYR A 29 -5.81 -7.16 -2.46
N GLY A 30 -5.25 -6.83 -3.62
CA GLY A 30 -4.07 -7.47 -4.19
C GLY A 30 -2.76 -7.05 -3.55
N TYR A 31 -2.65 -5.84 -3.00
CA TYR A 31 -1.39 -5.31 -2.48
C TYR A 31 -1.53 -4.55 -1.16
N ARG A 32 -0.41 -4.48 -0.43
CA ARG A 32 -0.24 -3.68 0.78
C ARG A 32 1.07 -2.91 0.77
N LEU A 33 0.98 -1.60 0.96
CA LEU A 33 2.12 -0.72 1.26
C LEU A 33 2.25 -0.50 2.77
N ARG A 34 3.48 -0.55 3.29
CA ARG A 34 3.80 -0.24 4.69
C ARG A 34 4.42 1.16 4.80
N VAL A 35 3.81 2.01 5.64
CA VAL A 35 4.29 3.37 5.90
C VAL A 35 4.36 3.62 7.40
N GLY A 36 5.53 3.36 7.99
CA GLY A 36 5.72 3.48 9.45
C GLY A 36 4.72 2.62 10.23
N ASN A 37 3.81 3.29 10.95
CA ASN A 37 2.73 2.68 11.74
C ASN A 37 1.43 2.47 10.96
N TYR A 38 1.40 2.74 9.66
CA TYR A 38 0.22 2.62 8.83
C TYR A 38 0.37 1.56 7.76
N ARG A 39 -0.77 1.00 7.34
CA ARG A 39 -0.87 0.11 6.18
C ARG A 39 -1.85 0.71 5.19
N VAL A 40 -1.47 0.71 3.93
CA VAL A 40 -2.31 1.08 2.80
C VAL A 40 -2.61 -0.17 1.99
N LEU A 41 -3.89 -0.49 1.80
CA LEU A 41 -4.33 -1.61 0.95
C LEU A 41 -4.82 -1.05 -0.39
N PHE A 42 -4.42 -1.70 -1.48
CA PHE A 42 -4.75 -1.23 -2.84
C PHE A 42 -4.68 -2.35 -3.88
N ASP A 43 -5.30 -2.09 -5.02
CA ASP A 43 -5.21 -2.92 -6.22
C ASP A 43 -4.43 -2.21 -7.33
N TRP A 44 -3.80 -2.98 -8.21
CA TRP A 44 -3.01 -2.49 -9.34
C TRP A 44 -3.17 -3.44 -10.53
N ASP A 45 -3.75 -2.95 -11.63
CA ASP A 45 -4.14 -3.74 -12.81
C ASP A 45 -3.04 -3.80 -13.90
N GLY A 46 -1.86 -3.21 -13.66
CA GLY A 46 -0.67 -3.33 -14.52
C GLY A 46 -0.73 -2.61 -15.87
N THR A 47 -1.91 -2.54 -16.49
CA THR A 47 -2.18 -2.00 -17.82
C THR A 47 -2.64 -0.54 -17.73
N ILE A 48 -3.42 -0.22 -16.69
CA ILE A 48 -3.85 1.12 -16.32
C ILE A 48 -3.30 1.39 -14.91
N ARG A 49 -2.53 2.46 -14.74
CA ARG A 49 -1.88 2.83 -13.48
C ARG A 49 -2.86 3.45 -12.48
N ILE A 50 -3.96 2.76 -12.19
CA ILE A 50 -4.88 3.16 -11.12
C ILE A 50 -4.42 2.45 -9.85
N VAL A 51 -3.98 3.23 -8.87
CA VAL A 51 -3.71 2.78 -7.52
C VAL A 51 -4.86 3.28 -6.67
N GLU A 52 -5.77 2.38 -6.30
CA GLU A 52 -6.92 2.75 -5.48
C GLU A 52 -6.62 2.44 -4.01
N ILE A 53 -6.49 3.50 -3.20
CA ILE A 53 -6.25 3.37 -1.76
C ILE A 53 -7.58 3.01 -1.11
N GLN A 54 -7.73 1.73 -0.81
CA GLN A 54 -8.97 1.20 -0.25
C GLN A 54 -9.05 1.47 1.25
N GLU A 55 -7.92 1.39 1.96
CA GLU A 55 -7.92 1.57 3.40
C GLU A 55 -6.57 2.04 3.95
N VAL A 56 -6.61 2.99 4.90
CA VAL A 56 -5.45 3.44 5.67
C VAL A 56 -5.71 3.21 7.16
N LYS A 57 -5.10 2.16 7.72
CA LYS A 57 -5.25 1.79 9.14
C LYS A 57 -3.98 2.08 9.94
N LYS A 58 -4.14 2.66 11.13
CA LYS A 58 -3.08 2.70 12.15
C LYS A 58 -2.84 1.27 12.66
N ARG A 59 -1.59 0.96 13.00
CA ARG A 59 -1.21 -0.34 13.53
C ARG A 59 -1.80 -0.53 14.92
N ASP A 60 -2.89 -1.26 14.97
CA ASP A 60 -3.36 -1.90 16.20
C ASP A 60 -2.61 -3.24 16.35
N GLU A 61 -2.29 -3.57 17.60
CA GLU A 61 -1.25 -4.55 17.95
C GLU A 61 -1.64 -6.02 17.68
N ARG A 62 -2.87 -6.27 17.22
CA ARG A 62 -3.42 -7.59 16.86
C ARG A 62 -4.26 -7.34 15.60
N THR A 63 -4.07 -8.00 14.47
CA THR A 63 -4.22 -9.45 14.24
C THR A 63 -3.72 -9.75 12.81
N TYR A 64 -3.19 -10.95 12.58
CA TYR A 64 -3.24 -11.68 11.31
C TYR A 64 -4.13 -12.90 11.52
#